data_AF-A0A2A2Y5P7-F1
#
_entry.id   AF-A0A2A2Y5P7-F1
#
_cell.length_a   1.000
_cell.length_b   1.000
_cell.length_c   1.000
_cell.angle_alpha   90.00
_cell.angle_beta   90.00
_cell.angle_gamma   90.00
#
_symmetry.space_group_name_H-M   'P 1'
#
loop_
_entity.id
_entity.type
_entity.pdbx_description
1 polymer ?
#
loop_
_entity_poly.entity_id
_entity_poly.type
_entity_poly.pdbx_seq_one_letter_code
_entity_poly.pdbx_strand_id
1 'polypeptide(L)'
;MNIIQTVINQGLAQAQTTAPAGADQQGGGWTILAMYALLFVGMYFLLFAPQRKRQKELEKLQSDLAVGDKVLAAGGIYGRVVSIKEDRITLELDSGRLVVHKSAIMAKDADAIVKA
;
A
#
# COMPACT_ATOMS: atom_id res chain seq x y z
N MET A 1 -8.06 -58.27 -24.14
CA MET A 1 -9.02 -57.57 -23.28
C MET A 1 -8.24 -56.85 -22.17
N ASN A 2 -7.60 -55.72 -22.46
CA ASN A 2 -7.08 -54.77 -21.45
C ASN A 2 -6.52 -53.47 -22.07
N ILE A 3 -6.41 -53.38 -23.40
CA ILE A 3 -5.88 -52.18 -24.08
C ILE A 3 -6.85 -50.98 -23.97
N ILE A 4 -8.16 -51.22 -23.92
CA ILE A 4 -9.17 -50.15 -23.77
C ILE A 4 -9.15 -49.52 -22.37
N GLN A 5 -8.70 -50.24 -21.33
CA GLN A 5 -8.52 -49.70 -19.97
C GLN A 5 -7.19 -48.93 -19.81
N THR A 6 -6.14 -49.28 -20.57
CA THR A 6 -4.84 -48.59 -20.47
C THR A 6 -4.88 -47.18 -21.08
N VAL A 7 -5.66 -46.95 -22.14
CA VAL A 7 -5.69 -45.65 -22.84
C VAL A 7 -6.52 -44.60 -22.10
N ILE A 8 -7.57 -45.00 -21.37
CA ILE A 8 -8.40 -44.07 -20.58
C ILE A 8 -7.61 -43.46 -19.40
N ASN A 9 -6.66 -44.22 -18.82
CA ASN A 9 -5.85 -43.73 -17.70
C ASN A 9 -4.60 -42.93 -18.10
N GLN A 10 -4.20 -42.90 -19.38
CA GLN A 10 -3.00 -42.15 -19.81
C GLN A 10 -3.29 -40.75 -20.37
N GLY A 11 -4.56 -40.38 -20.56
CA GLY A 11 -4.95 -39.03 -21.00
C GLY A 11 -4.96 -37.96 -19.90
N LEU A 12 -4.91 -38.34 -18.62
CA LEU A 12 -4.96 -37.40 -17.49
C LEU A 12 -3.64 -37.29 -16.70
N ALA A 13 -2.59 -37.99 -17.14
CA ALA A 13 -1.31 -38.05 -16.41
C ALA A 13 -0.23 -37.05 -16.87
N GLN A 14 -0.48 -36.20 -17.88
CA GLN A 14 0.54 -35.28 -18.41
C GLN A 14 0.17 -33.79 -18.37
N ALA A 15 -0.92 -33.40 -17.70
CA ALA A 15 -1.30 -32.00 -17.60
C ALA A 15 -1.57 -31.58 -16.15
N GLN A 16 -0.49 -31.48 -15.35
CA GLN A 16 -0.40 -30.56 -14.23
C GLN A 16 1.07 -30.32 -13.88
N THR A 17 1.59 -29.23 -14.47
CA THR A 17 2.57 -28.29 -13.92
C THR A 17 3.51 -28.78 -12.82
N THR A 18 4.80 -28.81 -13.17
CA THR A 18 5.95 -28.76 -12.27
C THR A 18 5.77 -27.75 -11.14
N ALA A 19 5.51 -28.26 -9.94
CA ALA A 19 5.78 -27.64 -8.64
C ALA A 19 6.68 -28.62 -7.85
N PRO A 20 7.64 -28.12 -7.06
CA PRO A 20 8.68 -28.99 -6.51
C PRO A 20 8.09 -29.97 -5.49
N ALA A 21 8.48 -31.24 -5.67
CA ALA A 21 8.23 -32.32 -4.75
C ALA A 21 8.89 -32.05 -3.38
N GLY A 22 8.17 -32.38 -2.31
CA GLY A 22 8.63 -32.42 -0.92
C GLY A 22 7.71 -33.32 -0.11
N ALA A 23 8.30 -34.33 0.53
CA ALA A 23 7.69 -35.55 1.04
C ALA A 23 6.81 -35.43 2.31
N ASP A 24 6.12 -36.55 2.57
CA ASP A 24 5.63 -37.08 3.86
C ASP A 24 4.17 -36.80 4.30
N GLN A 25 3.33 -37.80 4.00
CA GLN A 25 2.06 -38.08 4.68
C GLN A 25 2.33 -38.34 6.17
N GLN A 26 1.48 -37.77 7.04
CA GLN A 26 1.42 -37.94 8.51
C GLN A 26 2.21 -36.96 9.40
N GLY A 27 3.07 -36.10 8.83
CA GLY A 27 3.53 -34.83 9.42
C GLY A 27 2.98 -33.58 8.70
N GLY A 28 2.31 -33.80 7.56
CA GLY A 28 2.05 -32.78 6.54
C GLY A 28 1.12 -31.62 6.91
N GLY A 29 0.26 -31.73 7.93
CA GLY A 29 -0.64 -30.62 8.29
C GLY A 29 0.09 -29.39 8.84
N TRP A 30 1.06 -29.62 9.74
CA TRP A 30 1.89 -28.56 10.31
C TRP A 30 2.93 -28.05 9.33
N THR A 31 3.49 -28.92 8.47
CA THR A 31 4.44 -28.53 7.42
C THR A 31 3.76 -27.70 6.33
N ILE A 32 2.55 -28.07 5.91
CA ILE A 32 1.74 -27.30 4.95
C ILE A 32 1.35 -25.96 5.56
N LEU A 33 0.91 -25.92 6.82
CA LEU A 33 0.57 -24.68 7.50
C LEU A 33 1.79 -23.77 7.68
N ALA A 34 2.96 -24.34 8.01
CA ALA A 34 4.23 -23.61 8.10
C ALA A 34 4.67 -23.05 6.73
N MET A 35 4.49 -23.81 5.66
CA MET A 35 4.81 -23.36 4.30
C MET A 35 3.88 -22.23 3.83
N TYR A 36 2.57 -22.32 4.11
CA TYR A 36 1.65 -21.22 3.86
C TYR A 36 1.95 -20.01 4.76
N ALA A 37 2.25 -20.21 6.04
CA ALA A 37 2.64 -19.12 6.94
C ALA A 37 3.87 -18.38 6.44
N LEU A 38 4.89 -19.10 5.93
CA LEU A 38 6.08 -18.49 5.34
C LEU A 38 5.76 -17.65 4.09
N LEU A 39 4.87 -18.15 3.21
CA LEU A 39 4.38 -17.42 2.04
C LEU A 39 3.61 -16.15 2.45
N PHE A 40 2.68 -16.27 3.40
CA PHE A 40 1.89 -15.15 3.90
C PHE A 40 2.75 -14.10 4.59
N VAL A 41 3.75 -14.51 5.37
CA VAL A 41 4.69 -13.60 6.03
C VAL A 41 5.55 -12.86 5.00
N GLY A 42 6.06 -13.56 3.97
CA GLY A 42 6.82 -12.94 2.88
C GLY A 42 6.02 -11.90 2.11
N MET A 43 4.77 -12.21 1.77
CA MET A 43 3.88 -11.28 1.05
C MET A 43 3.41 -10.12 1.94
N TYR A 44 3.12 -10.38 3.22
CA TYR A 44 2.72 -9.36 4.19
C TYR A 44 3.82 -8.30 4.40
N PHE A 45 5.08 -8.74 4.49
CA PHE A 45 6.19 -7.84 4.72
C PHE A 45 6.42 -6.88 3.56
N LEU A 46 6.30 -7.35 2.30
CA LEU A 46 6.51 -6.52 1.12
C LEU A 46 5.45 -5.42 0.96
N LEU A 47 4.18 -5.71 1.28
CA LEU A 47 3.06 -4.77 1.10
C LEU A 47 2.89 -3.81 2.30
N PHE A 48 3.11 -4.28 3.52
CA PHE A 48 2.78 -3.50 4.72
C PHE A 48 3.91 -2.55 5.17
N ALA A 49 5.16 -2.93 4.93
CA ALA A 49 6.32 -2.08 5.21
C ALA A 49 6.34 -0.74 4.44
N PRO A 50 6.07 -0.67 3.12
CA PRO A 50 6.07 0.60 2.39
C PRO A 50 4.93 1.53 2.81
N GLN A 51 3.77 0.98 3.19
CA GLN A 51 2.61 1.78 3.56
C GLN A 51 2.80 2.52 4.88
N ARG A 52 3.48 1.89 5.85
CA ARG A 52 3.83 2.52 7.14
C ARG A 52 4.79 3.70 6.96
N LYS A 53 5.71 3.63 6.00
CA LYS A 53 6.64 4.73 5.72
C LYS A 53 5.89 5.96 5.19
N ARG A 54 5.00 5.77 4.21
CA ARG A 54 4.19 6.86 3.63
C ARG A 54 3.27 7.53 4.66
N GLN A 55 2.62 6.75 5.52
CA GLN A 55 1.75 7.31 6.58
C GLN A 55 2.54 8.17 7.57
N LYS A 56 3.69 7.66 8.04
CA LYS A 56 4.57 8.40 8.95
C LYS A 56 5.14 9.67 8.32
N GLU A 57 5.44 9.64 7.03
CA GLU A 57 5.92 10.81 6.29
C GLU A 57 4.83 11.88 6.17
N LEU A 58 3.59 11.49 5.89
CA LEU A 58 2.44 12.40 5.86
C LEU A 58 2.13 12.99 7.25
N GLU A 59 2.18 12.17 8.31
CA GLU A 59 2.01 12.66 9.69
C GLU A 59 3.12 13.64 10.07
N LYS A 60 4.37 13.33 9.69
CA LYS A 60 5.51 14.23 9.93
C LYS A 60 5.35 15.54 9.17
N LEU A 61 4.94 15.50 7.91
CA LEU A 61 4.67 16.68 7.09
C LEU A 61 3.58 17.54 7.72
N GLN A 62 2.51 16.92 8.22
CA GLN A 62 1.45 17.60 8.95
C GLN A 62 1.95 18.24 10.25
N SER A 63 2.86 17.59 10.98
CA SER A 63 3.44 18.14 12.21
C SER A 63 4.38 19.33 11.97
N ASP A 64 5.01 19.39 10.79
CA ASP A 64 5.99 20.42 10.42
C ASP A 64 5.37 21.64 9.74
N LEU A 65 4.03 21.71 9.67
CA LEU A 65 3.31 22.85 9.10
C LEU A 65 3.39 24.06 10.02
N ALA A 66 3.80 25.20 9.47
CA ALA A 66 3.84 26.48 10.15
C ALA A 66 2.93 27.53 9.48
N VAL A 67 2.57 28.55 10.25
CA VAL A 67 1.86 29.72 9.71
C VAL A 67 2.79 30.45 8.75
N GLY A 68 2.29 30.75 7.55
CA GLY A 68 3.05 31.38 6.47
C GLY A 68 3.48 30.42 5.36
N ASP A 69 3.43 29.11 5.58
CA ASP A 69 3.82 28.10 4.60
C ASP A 69 2.88 28.08 3.39
N LYS A 70 3.45 27.90 2.20
CA LYS A 70 2.71 27.61 0.98
C LYS A 70 2.50 26.10 0.87
N VAL A 71 1.26 25.68 0.78
CA VAL A 71 0.90 24.26 0.81
C VAL A 71 0.00 23.87 -0.35
N LEU A 72 0.08 22.60 -0.71
CA LEU A 72 -0.82 21.96 -1.66
C LEU A 72 -1.78 21.05 -0.89
N ALA A 73 -3.05 21.39 -0.93
CA ALA A 73 -4.11 20.56 -0.37
C ALA A 73 -4.68 19.59 -1.42
N ALA A 74 -5.36 18.55 -0.94
CA ALA A 74 -6.04 17.57 -1.75
C ALA A 74 -6.99 18.23 -2.76
N GLY A 75 -6.98 17.75 -4.00
CA GLY A 75 -7.74 18.35 -5.10
C GLY A 75 -7.01 19.46 -5.86
N GLY A 76 -5.70 19.66 -5.64
CA GLY A 76 -4.91 20.62 -6.41
C GLY A 76 -5.08 22.06 -5.94
N ILE A 77 -5.46 22.26 -4.68
CA ILE A 77 -5.71 23.58 -4.11
C ILE A 77 -4.39 24.14 -3.56
N TYR A 78 -3.99 25.30 -4.06
CA TYR A 78 -2.81 26.03 -3.61
C TYR A 78 -3.22 27.19 -2.70
N GLY A 79 -2.50 27.37 -1.60
CA GLY A 79 -2.76 28.48 -0.69
C GLY A 79 -1.67 28.66 0.35
N ARG A 80 -1.79 29.75 1.11
CA ARG A 80 -0.92 30.07 2.25
C ARG A 80 -1.63 29.72 3.56
N VAL A 81 -0.91 29.12 4.49
CA VAL A 81 -1.42 28.85 5.85
C VAL A 81 -1.49 30.15 6.64
N VAL A 82 -2.70 30.55 7.08
CA VAL A 82 -2.92 31.75 7.91
C VAL A 82 -3.06 31.39 9.39
N SER A 83 -3.67 30.24 9.67
CA SER A 83 -3.88 29.78 11.03
C SER A 83 -3.97 28.26 11.07
N ILE A 84 -3.37 27.67 12.10
CA ILE A 84 -3.38 26.24 12.38
C ILE A 84 -4.10 26.03 13.71
N LYS A 85 -5.14 25.20 13.70
CA LYS A 85 -5.77 24.60 14.88
C LYS A 85 -5.47 23.10 14.86
N GLU A 86 -5.77 22.38 15.94
CA GLU A 86 -5.41 20.95 16.10
C GLU A 86 -5.74 20.10 14.86
N ASP A 87 -6.99 20.15 14.41
CA ASP A 87 -7.47 19.34 13.26
C ASP A 87 -7.75 20.16 12.00
N ARG A 88 -7.71 21.50 12.09
CA ARG A 88 -8.17 22.40 11.02
C ARG A 88 -7.13 23.44 10.68
N ILE A 89 -6.93 23.66 9.40
CA ILE A 89 -6.03 24.67 8.87
C ILE A 89 -6.85 25.67 8.05
N THR A 90 -6.63 26.95 8.30
CA THR A 90 -7.20 28.02 7.48
C THR A 90 -6.19 28.41 6.41
N LEU A 91 -6.57 28.18 5.17
CA LEU A 91 -5.80 28.54 3.98
C LEU A 91 -6.34 29.84 3.41
N GLU A 92 -5.43 30.70 2.97
CA GLU A 92 -5.71 31.88 2.17
C GLU A 92 -5.33 31.59 0.72
N LEU A 93 -6.33 31.75 -0.13
CA LEU A 93 -6.31 31.56 -1.57
C LEU A 93 -6.64 32.90 -2.23
N ASP A 94 -6.37 33.02 -3.52
CA ASP A 94 -6.70 34.23 -4.29
C ASP A 94 -8.20 34.54 -4.29
N SER A 95 -9.04 33.51 -4.23
CA SER A 95 -10.51 33.63 -4.22
C SER A 95 -11.12 33.77 -2.82
N GLY A 96 -10.33 33.70 -1.74
CA GLY A 96 -10.81 33.85 -0.37
C GLY A 96 -10.14 32.92 0.63
N ARG A 97 -10.83 32.62 1.74
CA ARG A 97 -10.32 31.75 2.81
C ARG A 97 -11.10 30.44 2.84
N LEU A 98 -10.37 29.33 2.94
CA LEU A 98 -10.92 27.99 3.04
C LEU A 98 -10.38 27.30 4.29
N VAL A 99 -11.26 26.67 5.04
CA VAL A 99 -10.87 25.83 6.17
C VAL A 99 -10.87 24.39 5.70
N VAL A 100 -9.72 23.74 5.81
CA VAL A 100 -9.54 22.32 5.46
C VAL A 100 -9.06 21.54 6.67
N HIS A 101 -9.24 20.23 6.63
CA HIS A 101 -8.68 19.34 7.64
C HIS A 101 -7.16 19.23 7.46
N LYS A 102 -6.42 19.08 8.56
CA LYS A 102 -4.95 18.95 8.55
C LYS A 102 -4.45 17.79 7.67
N SER A 103 -5.19 16.67 7.66
CA SER A 103 -4.90 15.51 6.82
C SER A 103 -5.09 15.74 5.32
N ALA A 104 -5.73 16.84 4.92
CA ALA A 104 -5.91 17.18 3.50
C ALA A 104 -4.65 17.80 2.90
N ILE A 105 -3.63 18.16 3.69
CA ILE A 105 -2.38 18.73 3.18
C ILE A 105 -1.49 17.60 2.67
N MET A 106 -1.14 17.68 1.38
CA MET A 106 -0.39 16.66 0.65
C MET A 106 1.09 17.04 0.49
N ALA A 107 1.39 18.34 0.44
CA ALA A 107 2.76 18.83 0.32
C ALA A 107 2.96 20.23 0.94
N LYS A 108 4.19 20.46 1.40
CA LYS A 108 4.76 21.75 1.81
C LYS A 108 5.68 22.25 0.69
N ASP A 109 5.83 23.57 0.55
CA ASP A 109 6.61 24.20 -0.53
C ASP A 109 6.05 23.92 -1.93
N ALA A 110 4.76 24.19 -2.10
CA ALA A 110 4.06 23.93 -3.36
C ALA A 110 4.71 24.60 -4.60
N ASP A 111 5.45 25.71 -4.42
CA ASP A 111 6.23 26.36 -5.49
C ASP A 111 7.31 25.42 -6.09
N ALA A 112 7.85 24.47 -5.31
CA ALA A 112 8.86 23.53 -5.79
C ALA A 112 8.26 22.43 -6.68
N ILE A 113 6.98 22.10 -6.49
CA ILE A 113 6.28 21.07 -7.27
C ILE A 113 5.78 21.63 -8.61
N VAL A 114 5.39 22.92 -8.65
CA VAL A 114 4.90 23.58 -9.88
C VAL A 114 6.02 23.90 -10.87
N LYS A 115 7.28 23.94 -10.40
CA LYS A 115 8.45 24.33 -11.21
C LYS A 115 9.34 23.16 -11.64
N ALA A 116 9.00 21.92 -11.26
CA ALA A 116 9.69 20.68 -11.63
C ALA A 116 8.95 19.98 -12.79
#